data_AF-A0AAE1W1M2-F1
#
_entry.id   AF-A0AAE1W1M2-F1
#
_cell.length_a   1.000
_cell.length_b   1.000
_cell.length_c   1.000
_cell.angle_alpha   90.00
_cell.angle_beta   90.00
_cell.angle_gamma   90.00
#
_symmetry.space_group_name_H-M   'P 1'
#
loop_
_entity.id
_entity.type
_entity.pdbx_description
1 polymer ?
#
loop_
_entity_poly.entity_id
_entity_poly.type
_entity_poly.pdbx_seq_one_letter_code
_entity_poly.pdbx_strand_id
1 'polypeptide(L)'
;MAALSCNAYALGLSHRRPAGSSPRRMVVVRAEAINPDIRKTEEKVVDSVVVTDLAKPLTAYCRCWRSATFPLCDGSHVKHNKATGDNVGPLLLKKQ
;
A
#
# COMPACT_ATOMS: atom_id res chain seq x y z
N MET A 1 -25.24 -23.57 45.41
CA MET A 1 -25.06 -25.04 45.38
C MET A 1 -25.30 -25.49 43.94
N ALA A 2 -24.46 -26.22 43.23
CA ALA A 2 -23.33 -27.05 43.63
C ALA A 2 -22.17 -26.85 42.65
N ALA A 3 -20.95 -26.99 43.18
CA ALA A 3 -19.73 -27.13 42.41
C ALA A 3 -19.72 -28.50 41.72
N LEU A 4 -19.29 -28.52 40.46
CA LEU A 4 -18.74 -29.72 39.83
C LEU A 4 -17.27 -29.43 39.54
N SER A 5 -16.44 -29.86 40.49
CA SER A 5 -14.99 -29.99 40.35
C SER A 5 -14.71 -31.08 39.32
N CYS A 6 -14.01 -30.74 38.24
CA CYS A 6 -13.33 -31.73 37.41
C CYS A 6 -11.83 -31.50 37.56
N ASN A 7 -11.23 -32.35 38.39
CA ASN A 7 -9.82 -32.36 38.73
C ASN A 7 -9.08 -33.13 37.62
N ALA A 8 -8.56 -32.42 36.63
CA ALA A 8 -7.67 -33.01 35.64
C ALA A 8 -6.22 -32.86 36.13
N TYR A 9 -5.64 -33.99 36.48
CA TYR A 9 -4.27 -34.16 36.95
C TYR A 9 -3.28 -33.39 36.08
N ALA A 10 -2.52 -32.50 36.72
CA ALA A 10 -1.37 -31.84 36.15
C ALA A 10 -0.27 -32.87 35.89
N LEU A 11 -0.25 -33.44 34.67
CA LEU A 11 0.99 -33.97 34.11
C LEU A 11 1.77 -32.78 33.55
N GLY A 12 2.72 -32.32 34.36
CA GLY A 12 3.66 -31.26 34.01
C GLY A 12 4.49 -31.64 32.78
N LEU A 13 4.03 -31.23 31.61
CA LEU A 13 4.88 -31.09 30.44
C LEU A 13 5.62 -29.76 30.57
N SER A 14 6.77 -29.80 31.23
CA SER A 14 7.74 -28.69 31.19
C SER A 14 8.26 -28.56 29.77
N HIS A 15 7.55 -27.80 28.93
CA HIS A 15 8.10 -27.33 27.67
C HIS A 15 9.25 -26.39 28.00
N ARG A 16 10.47 -26.90 27.90
CA ARG A 16 11.69 -26.10 27.95
C ARG A 16 11.57 -24.98 26.93
N ARG A 17 11.39 -23.73 27.41
CA ARG A 17 11.60 -22.54 26.58
C ARG A 17 13.04 -22.57 26.07
N PRO A 18 13.30 -22.47 24.76
CA PRO A 18 14.66 -22.38 24.28
C PRO A 18 15.26 -21.08 24.81
N ALA A 19 16.32 -21.19 25.61
CA ALA A 19 17.13 -20.07 26.03
C ALA A 19 17.85 -19.53 24.79
N GLY A 20 17.37 -18.41 24.24
CA GLY A 20 17.99 -17.80 23.05
C GLY A 20 17.12 -16.88 22.20
N SER A 21 15.83 -16.69 22.50
CA SER A 21 15.04 -15.70 21.74
C SER A 21 15.39 -14.28 22.20
N SER A 22 16.34 -13.64 21.52
CA SER A 22 16.56 -12.19 21.61
C SER A 22 15.21 -11.48 21.49
N PRO A 23 14.91 -10.46 22.31
CA PRO A 23 13.67 -9.71 22.17
C PRO A 23 13.61 -9.16 20.74
N ARG A 24 12.56 -9.55 19.99
CA ARG A 24 12.33 -8.99 18.65
C ARG A 24 12.17 -7.49 18.82
N ARG A 25 13.14 -6.73 18.31
CA ARG A 25 13.07 -5.26 18.28
C ARG A 25 11.83 -4.87 17.48
N MET A 26 10.83 -4.33 18.14
CA MET A 26 9.65 -3.79 17.48
C MET A 26 10.06 -2.51 16.75
N VAL A 27 9.93 -2.50 15.42
CA VAL A 27 10.13 -1.31 14.60
C VAL A 27 8.75 -0.77 14.25
N VAL A 28 8.48 0.48 14.60
CA VAL A 28 7.25 1.16 14.19
C VAL A 28 7.40 1.57 12.73
N VAL A 29 6.67 0.91 11.83
CA VAL A 29 6.58 1.30 10.42
C VAL A 29 5.39 2.26 10.29
N ARG A 30 5.66 3.53 10.00
CA ARG A 30 4.63 4.48 9.61
C ARG A 30 4.35 4.32 8.12
N ALA A 31 3.15 3.86 7.78
CA ALA A 31 2.69 3.88 6.40
C ALA A 31 2.28 5.31 6.02
N GLU A 32 2.85 5.85 4.94
CA GLU A 32 2.47 7.14 4.38
C GLU A 32 1.38 6.97 3.33
N ALA A 33 0.50 7.95 3.19
CA ALA A 33 -0.55 7.93 2.17
C ALA A 33 0.04 8.17 0.77
N ILE A 34 -0.38 7.36 -0.22
CA ILE A 34 0.11 7.47 -1.60
C ILE A 34 -0.36 8.78 -2.26
N ASN A 35 -1.63 9.11 -2.11
CA ASN A 35 -2.25 10.34 -2.60
C ASN A 35 -2.20 11.40 -1.49
N PRO A 36 -1.49 12.53 -1.63
CA PRO A 36 -1.45 13.58 -0.61
C PRO A 36 -2.58 14.60 -0.74
N ASP A 37 -3.02 14.94 -1.96
CA ASP A 37 -3.82 16.14 -2.23
C ASP A 37 -4.94 15.98 -3.28
N ILE A 38 -4.90 14.96 -4.14
CA ILE A 38 -5.84 14.82 -5.27
C ILE A 38 -7.21 14.36 -4.77
N ARG A 39 -8.26 15.15 -5.03
CA ARG A 39 -9.69 14.79 -4.87
C ARG A 39 -10.03 14.15 -3.50
N LYS A 40 -9.51 14.74 -2.41
CA LYS A 40 -9.64 14.20 -1.03
C LYS A 40 -11.06 14.15 -0.46
N THR A 41 -12.00 14.84 -1.08
CA THR A 41 -13.42 14.75 -0.73
C THR A 41 -14.07 13.46 -1.22
N GLU A 42 -13.43 12.75 -2.15
CA GLU A 42 -13.94 11.49 -2.68
C GLU A 42 -13.40 10.31 -1.87
N GLU A 43 -14.31 9.43 -1.43
CA GLU A 43 -13.94 8.21 -0.71
C GLU A 43 -13.01 7.31 -1.54
N LYS A 44 -13.25 7.26 -2.85
CA LYS A 44 -12.44 6.51 -3.81
C LYS A 44 -12.34 7.25 -5.13
N VAL A 45 -11.15 7.76 -5.43
CA VAL A 45 -10.85 8.41 -6.71
C VAL A 45 -10.67 7.37 -7.80
N VAL A 46 -11.52 7.43 -8.83
CA VAL A 46 -11.49 6.56 -10.02
C VAL A 46 -11.61 7.42 -11.26
N ASP A 47 -10.84 7.08 -12.30
CA ASP A 47 -10.90 7.71 -13.62
C ASP A 47 -11.18 6.64 -14.68
N SER A 48 -12.22 6.88 -15.48
CA SER A 48 -12.63 6.00 -16.58
C SER A 48 -12.25 6.66 -17.91
N VAL A 49 -11.67 5.87 -18.81
CA VAL A 49 -11.21 6.35 -20.11
C VAL A 49 -11.69 5.37 -21.17
N VAL A 50 -12.38 5.90 -22.19
CA VAL A 50 -12.73 5.13 -23.38
C VAL A 50 -11.55 5.23 -24.36
N VAL A 51 -10.95 4.08 -24.70
CA VAL A 51 -9.70 4.04 -25.50
C VAL A 51 -9.88 4.65 -26.90
N THR A 52 -11.09 4.58 -27.46
CA THR A 52 -11.43 5.17 -28.77
C THR A 52 -11.26 6.69 -28.80
N ASP A 53 -11.44 7.36 -27.65
CA ASP A 53 -11.52 8.81 -27.56
C ASP A 53 -10.15 9.47 -27.34
N LEU A 54 -9.08 8.66 -27.25
CA LEU A 54 -7.72 9.18 -27.04
C LEU A 54 -7.26 10.01 -28.25
N ALA A 55 -7.05 11.31 -28.10
CA ALA A 55 -6.63 12.14 -29.24
C ALA A 55 -5.23 11.77 -29.77
N LYS A 56 -4.37 11.21 -28.91
CA LYS A 56 -2.97 10.88 -29.23
C LYS A 56 -2.79 9.37 -29.43
N PRO A 57 -1.90 8.93 -30.34
CA PRO A 57 -1.54 7.52 -30.52
C PRO A 57 -0.99 6.87 -29.24
N LEU A 58 -0.36 7.66 -28.38
CA LEU A 58 0.19 7.27 -27.10
C LEU A 58 -0.21 8.28 -26.04
N THR A 59 -0.93 7.85 -25.01
CA THR A 59 -1.33 8.69 -23.88
C THR A 59 -0.82 8.09 -22.57
N ALA A 60 -0.16 8.91 -21.74
CA ALA A 60 0.40 8.49 -20.47
C ALA A 60 -0.52 8.89 -19.31
N TYR A 61 -0.89 7.92 -18.47
CA TYR A 61 -1.72 8.11 -17.28
C TYR A 61 -0.88 8.00 -16.01
N CYS A 62 -1.17 8.87 -15.05
CA CYS A 62 -0.45 8.97 -13.79
C CYS A 62 -0.73 7.74 -12.89
N ARG A 63 0.32 7.24 -12.24
CA ARG A 63 0.21 6.24 -11.16
C ARG A 63 0.88 6.69 -9.85
N CYS A 64 1.54 7.85 -9.86
CA CYS A 64 2.29 8.35 -8.70
C CYS A 64 1.50 9.32 -7.82
N TRP A 65 0.32 9.77 -8.24
CA TRP A 65 -0.49 10.77 -7.50
C TRP A 65 0.26 12.08 -7.21
N ARG A 66 1.16 12.50 -8.11
CA ARG A 66 1.89 13.79 -8.02
C ARG A 66 1.67 14.69 -9.22
N SER A 67 0.90 14.24 -10.21
CA SER A 67 0.68 15.00 -11.46
C SER A 67 -0.24 16.19 -11.21
N ALA A 68 0.16 17.36 -11.67
CA ALA A 68 -0.69 18.55 -11.69
C ALA A 68 -1.81 18.43 -12.73
N THR A 69 -1.67 17.52 -13.70
CA THR A 69 -2.67 17.24 -14.75
C THR A 69 -3.36 15.90 -14.56
N PHE A 70 -3.40 15.40 -13.31
CA PHE A 70 -4.06 14.14 -12.97
C PHE A 70 -5.48 14.11 -13.57
N PRO A 71 -5.87 13.04 -14.29
CA PRO A 71 -5.28 11.68 -14.31
C PRO A 71 -4.12 11.46 -15.29
N LEU A 72 -3.72 12.46 -16.08
CA LEU A 72 -2.62 12.35 -17.04
C LEU A 72 -1.26 12.42 -16.35
N CYS A 73 -0.23 11.86 -16.99
CA CYS A 73 1.14 12.00 -16.52
C CYS A 73 1.80 13.25 -17.11
N ASP A 74 2.36 14.09 -16.23
CA ASP A 74 3.12 15.30 -16.54
C ASP A 74 4.63 15.18 -16.29
N GLY A 75 5.11 13.98 -15.91
CA GLY A 75 6.51 13.74 -15.54
C GLY A 75 6.83 13.90 -14.05
N SER A 76 5.88 14.31 -13.19
CA SER A 76 6.11 14.51 -11.75
C SER A 76 6.62 13.28 -10.99
N HIS A 77 6.42 12.07 -11.54
CA HIS A 77 6.98 10.83 -11.00
C HIS A 77 8.52 10.85 -10.94
N VAL A 78 9.20 11.54 -11.85
CA VAL A 78 10.68 11.63 -11.85
C VAL A 78 11.18 12.35 -10.61
N LYS A 79 10.55 13.48 -10.25
CA LYS A 79 10.88 14.25 -9.05
C LYS A 79 10.59 13.44 -7.78
N HIS A 80 9.44 12.76 -7.74
CA HIS A 80 9.06 11.85 -6.65
C HIS A 80 10.12 10.77 -6.46
N ASN A 81 10.41 9.99 -7.50
CA ASN A 81 11.41 8.90 -7.46
C ASN A 81 12.78 9.39 -6.97
N LYS A 82 13.24 10.54 -7.48
CA LYS A 82 14.53 11.13 -7.05
C LYS A 82 14.53 11.51 -5.56
N ALA A 83 13.42 12.02 -5.05
CA ALA A 83 13.31 12.48 -3.66
C ALA A 83 13.13 11.34 -2.65
N THR A 84 12.45 10.26 -3.04
CA THR A 84 12.07 9.16 -2.13
C THR A 84 12.88 7.88 -2.35
N GLY A 85 13.60 7.76 -3.46
CA GLY A 85 14.23 6.50 -3.88
C GLY A 85 13.25 5.50 -4.50
N ASP A 86 12.04 5.95 -4.86
CA ASP A 86 10.99 5.13 -5.49
C ASP A 86 11.25 4.91 -6.99
N ASN A 87 10.48 4.03 -7.62
CA ASN A 87 10.65 3.60 -9.01
C ASN A 87 9.33 3.58 -9.81
N VAL A 88 8.35 4.39 -9.42
CA VAL A 88 7.05 4.44 -10.11
C VAL A 88 7.13 5.12 -11.48
N GLY A 89 6.20 4.78 -12.37
CA GLY A 89 6.07 5.37 -13.70
C GLY A 89 4.65 5.30 -14.24
N PRO A 90 4.34 6.00 -15.35
CA PRO A 90 2.99 6.07 -15.89
C PRO A 90 2.51 4.74 -16.48
N LEU A 91 1.20 4.63 -16.69
CA LEU A 91 0.60 3.65 -17.59
C LEU A 91 0.51 4.25 -18.99
N LEU A 92 1.06 3.58 -20.00
CA LEU A 92 1.00 4.03 -21.39
C LEU A 92 -0.13 3.32 -22.13
N LEU A 93 -1.13 4.08 -22.58
CA LEU A 93 -2.20 3.59 -23.45
C LEU A 93 -1.86 3.91 -24.91
N LYS A 94 -1.82 2.88 -25.75
CA LYS A 94 -1.56 2.97 -27.19
C LYS A 94 -2.85 2.72 -27.96
N LYS A 95 -3.17 3.59 -28.92
CA LYS A 95 -4.13 3.23 -29.97
C LYS A 95 -3.49 2.19 -30.87
N GLN A 96 -4.19 1.07 -31.09
CA GLN A 96 -3.84 0.10 -32.13
C GLN A 96 -4.28 0.62 -33.48
#